data_AF-A0A0R0CP65-F1
#
_entry.id   AF-A0A0R0CP65-F1
#
_cell.length_a   1.000
_cell.length_b   1.000
_cell.length_c   1.000
_cell.angle_alpha   90.00
_cell.angle_beta   90.00
_cell.angle_gamma   90.00
#
_symmetry.space_group_name_H-M   'P 1'
#
loop_
_entity.id
_entity.type
_entity.pdbx_description
1 polymer ?
#
loop_
_entity_poly.entity_id
_entity_poly.type
_entity_poly.pdbx_seq_one_letter_code
_entity_poly.pdbx_strand_id
1 'polypeptide(L)'
;MTYIKRTDVPALTGELVVELDTGALVATSCSCERVATGVAFRAKARAIDAVGAPVLDAEGRPVVTQLSHVAPVSVVDAETPEVISRDCLLAVLGEPVTRPWADVLLSSVSIRVSLAAAPISGPVDAGAVL
;
A
#
# COMPACT_ATOMS: atom_id res chain seq x y z
N MET A 1 6.25 -9.23 -9.94
CA MET A 1 6.37 -9.71 -8.56
C MET A 1 5.02 -10.29 -8.13
N THR A 2 4.96 -10.99 -7.01
CA THR A 2 3.72 -11.63 -6.53
C THR A 2 3.53 -11.30 -5.06
N TYR A 3 2.27 -11.14 -4.66
CA TYR A 3 1.86 -11.00 -3.28
C TYR A 3 0.74 -12.00 -3.00
N ILE A 4 0.59 -12.39 -1.73
CA ILE A 4 -0.41 -13.36 -1.29
C ILE A 4 -1.36 -12.66 -0.33
N LYS A 5 -2.67 -12.77 -0.56
CA LYS A 5 -3.66 -12.25 0.38
C LYS A 5 -3.62 -13.06 1.68
N ARG A 6 -3.52 -12.37 2.81
CA ARG A 6 -3.59 -12.95 4.15
C ARG A 6 -4.94 -12.61 4.77
N THR A 7 -5.63 -13.61 5.31
CA THR A 7 -6.92 -13.44 6.02
C THR A 7 -6.82 -13.77 7.50
N ASP A 8 -5.64 -14.22 7.93
CA ASP A 8 -5.30 -14.62 9.29
C ASP A 8 -4.62 -13.51 10.10
N VAL A 9 -4.20 -12.42 9.44
CA VAL A 9 -3.58 -11.25 10.08
C VAL A 9 -4.66 -10.17 10.33
N PRO A 10 -4.71 -9.56 11.52
CA PRO A 10 -5.64 -8.48 11.81
C PRO A 10 -5.49 -7.28 10.85
N ALA A 11 -6.61 -6.82 10.31
CA ALA A 11 -6.70 -5.63 9.44
C ALA A 11 -7.66 -4.60 10.06
N LEU A 12 -7.47 -3.31 9.75
CA LEU A 12 -8.48 -2.32 10.09
C LEU A 12 -9.66 -2.41 9.12
N THR A 13 -10.80 -1.83 9.49
CA THR A 13 -12.00 -1.81 8.63
C THR A 13 -11.68 -1.22 7.26
N GLY A 14 -12.01 -1.97 6.20
CA GLY A 14 -11.79 -1.55 4.81
C GLY A 14 -10.40 -1.85 4.28
N GLU A 15 -9.54 -2.52 5.06
CA GLU A 15 -8.22 -2.95 4.61
C GLU A 15 -8.18 -4.43 4.20
N LEU A 16 -7.22 -4.74 3.33
CA LEU A 16 -6.82 -6.08 2.94
C LEU A 16 -5.34 -6.25 3.28
N VAL A 17 -5.01 -7.35 3.96
CA VAL A 17 -3.61 -7.70 4.23
C VAL A 17 -3.06 -8.54 3.10
N VAL A 18 -1.87 -8.19 2.64
CA VAL A 18 -1.07 -8.97 1.71
C VAL A 18 0.31 -9.21 2.29
N GLU A 19 0.85 -10.38 2.02
CA GLU A 19 2.25 -10.70 2.23
C GLU A 19 2.98 -10.51 0.89
N LEU A 20 4.03 -9.70 0.92
CA LEU A 20 4.91 -9.50 -0.23
C LEU A 20 5.85 -10.72 -0.38
N ASP A 21 6.43 -10.89 -1.56
CA ASP A 21 7.49 -11.89 -1.83
C ASP A 21 8.74 -11.72 -0.95
N THR A 22 8.92 -10.57 -0.31
CA THR A 22 9.95 -10.34 0.71
C THR A 22 9.59 -10.87 2.10
N GLY A 23 8.37 -11.38 2.29
CA GLY A 23 7.81 -11.79 3.58
C GLY A 23 7.20 -10.64 4.40
N ALA A 24 7.31 -9.39 3.93
CA ALA A 24 6.72 -8.24 4.62
C ALA A 24 5.19 -8.27 4.52
N LEU A 25 4.51 -8.03 5.65
CA LEU A 25 3.06 -7.87 5.69
C LEU A 25 2.69 -6.40 5.45
N VAL A 26 1.71 -6.19 4.58
CA VAL A 26 1.20 -4.86 4.21
C VAL A 26 -0.31 -4.88 4.26
N ALA A 27 -0.90 -3.96 5.03
CA ALA A 27 -2.32 -3.66 4.93
C ALA A 27 -2.55 -2.57 3.88
N THR A 28 -3.51 -2.80 3.00
CA THR A 28 -3.85 -1.91 1.89
C THR A 28 -5.33 -1.55 1.91
N SER A 29 -5.66 -0.34 1.49
CA SER A 29 -7.04 0.09 1.28
C SER A 29 -7.11 1.08 0.13
N CYS A 30 -8.28 1.17 -0.51
CA CYS A 30 -8.56 2.21 -1.49
C CYS A 30 -9.98 2.72 -1.27
N SER A 31 -10.12 4.00 -0.94
CA SER A 31 -11.42 4.65 -0.87
C SER A 31 -11.75 5.36 -2.18
N CYS A 32 -13.04 5.38 -2.51
CA CYS A 32 -13.58 6.05 -3.69
C CYS A 32 -14.63 7.08 -3.24
N GLU A 33 -14.48 8.33 -3.66
CA GLU A 33 -15.38 9.42 -3.28
C GLU A 33 -15.67 10.29 -4.50
N ARG A 34 -16.94 10.64 -4.73
CA ARG A 34 -17.28 11.59 -5.79
C ARG A 34 -16.92 13.00 -5.36
N VAL A 35 -16.17 13.71 -6.20
CA VAL A 35 -15.71 15.08 -5.98
C VAL A 35 -16.16 15.99 -7.13
N ALA A 36 -16.02 17.30 -6.98
CA ALA A 36 -16.47 18.27 -7.99
C ALA A 36 -15.88 18.03 -9.38
N THR A 37 -14.64 17.53 -9.46
CA THR A 37 -13.89 17.31 -10.69
C THR A 37 -13.95 15.88 -11.22
N GLY A 38 -14.64 14.96 -10.54
CA GLY A 38 -14.65 13.54 -10.92
C GLY A 38 -14.85 12.59 -9.75
N VAL A 39 -14.11 11.50 -9.74
CA VAL A 39 -14.04 10.55 -8.61
C VAL A 39 -12.61 10.50 -8.10
N ALA A 40 -12.45 10.74 -6.80
CA ALA A 40 -11.19 10.64 -6.10
C ALA A 40 -10.98 9.22 -5.58
N PHE A 41 -9.82 8.66 -5.91
CA PHE A 41 -9.31 7.37 -5.46
C PHE A 41 -8.14 7.62 -4.53
N ARG A 42 -8.24 7.13 -3.29
CA ARG A 42 -7.18 7.28 -2.28
C ARG A 42 -6.73 5.90 -1.84
N ALA A 43 -5.63 5.44 -2.43
CA ALA A 43 -5.01 4.17 -2.05
C ALA A 43 -3.96 4.40 -0.97
N LYS A 44 -3.92 3.53 0.03
CA LYS A 44 -2.99 3.56 1.15
C LYS A 44 -2.39 2.18 1.34
N ALA A 45 -1.09 2.13 1.62
CA ALA A 45 -0.40 0.93 2.07
C ALA A 45 0.33 1.23 3.39
N ARG A 46 0.23 0.34 4.36
CA ARG A 46 0.96 0.42 5.63
C ARG A 46 1.67 -0.91 5.89
N ALA A 47 2.95 -0.86 6.23
CA ALA A 47 3.67 -2.04 6.69
C ALA A 47 3.22 -2.41 8.10
N ILE A 48 3.00 -3.70 8.34
CA ILE A 48 2.45 -4.21 9.60
C ILE A 48 3.20 -5.46 10.06
N ASP A 49 3.08 -5.79 11.34
CA ASP A 49 3.52 -7.06 11.89
C ASP A 49 2.40 -8.11 11.89
N ALA A 50 2.68 -9.28 12.46
CA ALA A 50 1.74 -10.40 12.51
C ALA A 50 0.50 -10.13 13.39
N VAL A 51 0.53 -9.13 14.27
CA VAL A 51 -0.63 -8.72 15.10
C VAL A 51 -1.35 -7.51 14.51
N GLY A 52 -0.94 -7.04 13.34
CA GLY A 52 -1.53 -5.91 12.63
C GLY A 52 -1.04 -4.54 13.11
N ALA A 53 -0.05 -4.49 13.99
CA ALA A 53 0.54 -3.25 14.47
C ALA A 53 1.50 -2.65 13.42
N PRO A 54 1.67 -1.32 13.36
CA PRO A 54 2.53 -0.69 12.36
C PRO A 54 4.00 -1.05 12.53
N VAL A 55 4.67 -1.38 11.43
CA VAL A 55 6.14 -1.46 11.39
C VAL A 55 6.72 -0.05 11.39
N LEU A 56 7.71 0.18 12.25
CA LEU A 56 8.35 1.49 12.44
C LEU A 56 9.72 1.57 11.76
N ASP A 57 10.04 2.72 11.21
CA ASP A 57 11.39 3.08 10.76
C ASP A 57 12.33 3.37 11.95
N ALA A 58 13.60 3.65 11.66
CA ALA A 58 14.61 3.96 12.68
C ALA A 58 14.28 5.23 13.49
N GLU A 59 13.46 6.12 12.96
CA GLU A 59 12.98 7.32 13.66
C GLU A 59 11.69 7.06 14.46
N GLY A 60 11.21 5.81 14.51
CA GLY A 60 10.00 5.43 15.22
C GLY A 60 8.70 5.82 14.51
N ARG A 61 8.74 6.12 13.21
CA ARG A 61 7.58 6.49 12.41
C ARG A 61 7.05 5.27 11.65
N PRO A 62 5.72 5.14 11.48
CA PRO A 62 5.16 4.03 10.74
C PRO A 62 5.51 4.11 9.25
N VAL A 63 5.89 2.98 8.66
CA VAL A 63 6.18 2.88 7.23
C VAL A 63 4.86 2.81 6.45
N VAL A 64 4.49 3.93 5.81
CA VAL A 64 3.21 4.11 5.13
C VAL A 64 3.41 4.86 3.82
N THR A 65 2.68 4.47 2.78
CA THR A 65 2.59 5.22 1.53
C THR A 65 1.13 5.45 1.14
N GLN A 66 0.91 6.48 0.33
CA GLN A 66 -0.41 6.86 -0.15
C GLN A 66 -0.34 7.41 -1.58
N LEU A 67 -1.33 7.05 -2.38
CA LEU A 67 -1.59 7.64 -3.69
C LEU A 67 -2.97 8.31 -3.67
N SER A 68 -3.05 9.52 -4.20
CA SER A 68 -4.33 10.20 -4.48
C SER A 68 -4.43 10.46 -5.98
N HIS A 69 -5.47 9.92 -6.60
CA HIS A 69 -5.75 10.08 -8.01
C HIS A 69 -7.20 10.56 -8.20
N VAL A 70 -7.42 11.54 -9.07
CA VAL A 70 -8.77 11.97 -9.44
C VAL A 70 -8.97 11.66 -10.91
N ALA A 71 -9.98 10.84 -11.21
CA ALA A 71 -10.36 10.51 -12.58
C ALA A 71 -11.64 11.28 -12.95
N PRO A 72 -11.72 11.87 -14.17
CA PRO A 72 -12.97 12.42 -14.68
C PRO A 72 -14.07 11.36 -14.72
N VAL A 73 -15.33 11.76 -14.54
CA VAL A 73 -16.48 10.83 -14.57
C VAL A 73 -16.53 10.01 -15.86
N SER A 74 -16.21 10.63 -17.01
CA SER A 74 -16.18 9.93 -18.30
C SER A 74 -15.18 8.78 -18.35
N VAL A 75 -14.05 8.89 -17.64
CA VAL A 75 -13.05 7.82 -17.53
C VAL A 75 -13.55 6.72 -16.61
N VAL A 76 -14.17 7.11 -15.49
CA VAL A 76 -14.75 6.16 -14.53
C VAL A 76 -15.87 5.35 -15.16
N ASP A 77 -16.72 5.96 -15.98
CA ASP A 77 -17.82 5.26 -16.67
C ASP A 77 -17.28 4.26 -17.72
N ALA A 78 -16.14 4.57 -18.34
CA ALA A 78 -15.53 3.71 -19.35
C ALA A 78 -14.75 2.52 -18.75
N GLU A 79 -14.05 2.74 -17.64
CA GLU A 79 -13.12 1.76 -17.06
C GLU A 79 -13.63 1.10 -15.78
N THR A 80 -14.67 1.66 -15.16
CA THR A 80 -15.22 1.34 -13.83
C THR A 80 -14.34 1.75 -12.63
N PRO A 81 -14.95 2.07 -11.47
CA PRO A 81 -14.21 2.38 -10.25
C PRO A 81 -13.27 1.25 -9.79
N GLU A 82 -13.63 -0.01 -10.04
CA GLU A 82 -12.88 -1.18 -9.58
C GLU A 82 -11.53 -1.30 -10.29
N VAL A 83 -11.49 -1.02 -11.60
CA VAL A 83 -10.24 -1.06 -12.38
C VAL A 83 -9.30 0.05 -11.95
N ILE A 84 -9.82 1.28 -11.78
CA ILE A 84 -9.01 2.41 -11.30
C ILE A 84 -8.50 2.15 -9.88
N SER A 85 -9.35 1.66 -8.98
CA SER A 85 -8.96 1.32 -7.61
C SER A 85 -7.89 0.25 -7.57
N ARG A 86 -8.00 -0.79 -8.42
CA ARG A 86 -7.00 -1.83 -8.54
C ARG A 86 -5.66 -1.25 -8.96
N ASP A 87 -5.62 -0.40 -9.98
CA ASP A 87 -4.37 0.24 -10.43
C ASP A 87 -3.77 1.11 -9.32
N CYS A 88 -4.59 1.85 -8.56
CA CYS A 88 -4.11 2.62 -7.42
C CYS A 88 -3.51 1.72 -6.32
N LEU A 89 -4.13 0.57 -6.03
CA LEU A 89 -3.62 -0.42 -5.07
C LEU A 89 -2.31 -1.04 -5.55
N LEU A 90 -2.21 -1.40 -6.83
CA LEU A 90 -0.99 -1.94 -7.43
C LEU A 90 0.15 -0.91 -7.37
N ALA A 91 -0.13 0.37 -7.64
CA ALA A 91 0.87 1.43 -7.52
C ALA A 91 1.44 1.53 -6.09
N VAL A 92 0.57 1.58 -5.06
CA VAL A 92 1.07 1.68 -3.67
C VAL A 92 1.78 0.40 -3.20
N LEU A 93 1.45 -0.76 -3.78
CA LEU A 93 2.18 -2.01 -3.57
C LEU A 93 3.52 -2.06 -4.32
N GLY A 94 3.78 -1.15 -5.26
CA GLY A 94 4.95 -1.22 -6.15
C GLY A 94 4.85 -2.32 -7.20
N GLU A 95 3.64 -2.70 -7.59
CA GLU A 95 3.39 -3.66 -8.67
C GLU A 95 3.17 -2.92 -10.00
N PRO A 96 3.39 -3.59 -11.15
CA PRO A 96 3.09 -3.02 -12.46
C PRO A 96 1.62 -2.60 -12.57
N VAL A 97 1.40 -1.38 -13.08
CA VAL A 97 0.06 -0.80 -13.32
C VAL A 97 -0.24 -0.71 -14.81
N THR A 98 -1.52 -0.64 -15.18
CA THR A 98 -1.89 -0.43 -16.59
C THR A 98 -1.88 1.04 -16.98
N ARG A 99 -2.13 1.95 -16.03
CA ARG A 99 -2.05 3.40 -16.26
C ARG A 99 -0.63 3.89 -16.52
N PRO A 100 -0.44 4.82 -17.46
CA PRO A 100 0.87 5.37 -17.81
C PRO A 100 1.30 6.48 -16.83
N TRP A 101 1.28 6.17 -15.53
CA TRP A 101 1.85 7.08 -14.53
C TRP A 101 3.38 7.13 -14.66
N ALA A 102 3.96 8.29 -14.38
CA ALA A 102 5.40 8.45 -14.44
C ALA A 102 6.11 7.54 -13.41
N ASP A 103 7.23 6.92 -13.81
CA ASP A 103 7.99 6.02 -12.94
C ASP A 103 8.44 6.69 -11.62
N VAL A 104 8.73 7.99 -11.66
CA VAL A 104 9.08 8.78 -10.47
C VAL A 104 7.92 8.82 -9.47
N LEU A 105 6.68 8.93 -9.96
CA LEU A 105 5.49 8.88 -9.11
C LEU A 105 5.28 7.46 -8.56
N LEU A 106 5.40 6.44 -9.42
CA LEU A 106 5.23 5.04 -8.99
C LEU A 106 6.26 4.66 -7.91
N SER A 107 7.50 5.11 -8.07
CA SER A 107 8.57 4.89 -7.11
C SER A 107 8.31 5.59 -5.77
N SER A 108 7.74 6.80 -5.79
CA SER A 108 7.50 7.58 -4.57
C SER A 108 6.32 7.08 -3.73
N VAL A 109 5.34 6.41 -4.36
CA VAL A 109 4.17 5.86 -3.65
C VAL A 109 4.31 4.37 -3.32
N SER A 110 5.38 3.71 -3.76
CA SER A 110 5.60 2.28 -3.55
C SER A 110 6.04 1.97 -2.12
N ILE A 111 5.25 1.17 -1.40
CA ILE A 111 5.60 0.66 -0.08
C ILE A 111 6.85 -0.23 -0.10
N ARG A 112 7.11 -0.92 -1.22
CA ARG A 112 8.32 -1.73 -1.41
C ARG A 112 9.58 -0.88 -1.41
N VAL A 113 9.54 0.25 -2.12
CA VAL A 113 10.64 1.21 -2.14
C VAL A 113 10.85 1.78 -0.74
N SER A 114 9.77 2.15 -0.03
CA SER A 114 9.87 2.64 1.35
C SER A 114 10.44 1.58 2.31
N LEU A 115 10.01 0.32 2.21
CA LEU A 115 10.51 -0.78 3.03
C LEU A 115 11.99 -1.09 2.75
N ALA A 116 12.43 -1.00 1.49
CA ALA A 116 13.82 -1.21 1.12
C ALA A 116 14.74 -0.04 1.57
N ALA A 117 14.20 1.18 1.63
CA ALA A 117 14.93 2.37 2.05
C ALA A 117 14.94 2.58 3.56
N ALA A 118 13.92 2.09 4.28
CA ALA A 118 13.81 2.25 5.72
C ALA A 118 14.80 1.32 6.43
N PRO A 119 15.71 1.83 7.30
CA PRO A 119 16.31 0.99 8.32
C PRO A 119 15.20 0.61 9.30
N ILE A 120 14.63 -0.59 9.13
CA ILE A 120 13.50 -1.05 9.93
C ILE A 120 14.00 -1.36 11.34
N SER A 121 13.40 -0.70 12.34
CA SER A 121 13.65 -1.03 13.75
C SER A 121 12.86 -2.30 14.07
N GLY A 122 13.46 -3.46 13.82
CA GLY A 122 12.86 -4.74 14.17
C GLY A 122 12.79 -4.95 15.69
N PRO A 123 11.96 -5.87 16.19
CA PRO A 123 12.12 -6.35 17.55
C PRO A 123 13.53 -6.92 17.68
N VAL A 124 14.39 -6.26 18.44
CA VAL A 124 15.67 -6.84 18.85
C VAL A 124 15.31 -8.04 19.71
N ASP A 125 15.52 -9.25 19.20
CA ASP A 125 15.45 -10.46 20.00
C ASP A 125 16.61 -10.42 21.01
N ALA A 126 16.34 -9.87 22.18
CA ALA A 126 17.29 -9.79 23.30
C ALA A 126 17.55 -11.17 23.96
N GLY A 127 17.12 -12.28 23.35
CA GLY A 127 17.24 -13.63 23.88
C GLY A 127 18.50 -14.42 23.47
N ALA A 128 19.36 -13.90 22.59
CA ALA A 128 20.48 -14.66 22.02
C ALA A 128 21.88 -14.25 22.51
N VAL A 129 21.99 -13.60 23.68
CA VAL A 129 23.29 -13.36 24.34
C VAL A 129 23.31 -14.06 25.69
N LEU A 130 23.65 -15.35 25.67
CA LEU A 130 24.23 -16.08 26.79
C LEU A 130 25.49 -16.81 26.31
#